data_AF-A0A830HX06-F1
#
_entry.id   AF-A0A830HX06-F1
#
_cell.length_a   1.000
_cell.length_b   1.000
_cell.length_c   1.000
_cell.angle_alpha   90.00
_cell.angle_beta   90.00
_cell.angle_gamma   90.00
#
_symmetry.space_group_name_H-M   'P 1'
#
loop_
_entity.id
_entity.type
_entity.pdbx_description
1 polymer ?
#
loop_
_entity_poly.entity_id
_entity_poly.type
_entity_poly.pdbx_seq_one_letter_code
_entity_poly.pdbx_strand_id
1 'polypeptide(L)'
;MSKSMLLSSLFDRLGIDDAERESMLLQKLDEIMPASDDNLLALQMWALLADQTVGNVDYARAGCGWNHPESRSEYRRRTHASFHSNITRERRKKDRKRLVDTLEGVVLSDGGGNTNALVSAAVELFAEMSGCRAVGADAPTEEGVLQALRAEGLVPLRALCECAKSRVTMSGASIPSEPYETAVRRLAEAVIRGTWRSLRYDAASGDVRQLAALDDATRSAWSFLGRCGSVLEPGRFTTWDGVVGTSMHRLVLEEARKRGRPIAILADTLELLWATKIGGPSHGFDYEPQCHLPLLMNARHKAIVVVDAGFEHHPAFRSHVRLLQVHGGDASSHHVYLEPLNACFSMNSLAKHAPDYGAAVRAYAALAITLAAKLHVPLSFEPGLRAVILDALQSEGFTPHVIRPLLSIHELERLVFLHEQVSQLLLVYFDVRDGDEERALRLGVHFFEELVDCERHEPGHGLVS
;
A
#
# COMPACT_ATOMS: atom_id res chain seq x y z
N MET A 1 -24.87 3.60 -1.70
CA MET A 1 -25.24 4.31 -2.93
C MET A 1 -26.53 3.70 -3.45
N SER A 2 -27.47 4.50 -3.97
CA SER A 2 -28.66 3.94 -4.62
C SER A 2 -28.30 3.31 -5.97
N LYS A 3 -29.18 2.45 -6.49
CA LYS A 3 -29.08 1.90 -7.85
C LYS A 3 -28.90 3.01 -8.91
N SER A 4 -29.72 4.06 -8.83
CA SER A 4 -29.68 5.20 -9.75
C SER A 4 -28.33 5.92 -9.77
N MET A 5 -27.72 6.13 -8.59
CA MET A 5 -26.39 6.76 -8.50
C MET A 5 -25.30 5.88 -9.13
N LEU A 6 -25.38 4.56 -8.96
CA LEU A 6 -24.40 3.63 -9.55
C LEU A 6 -24.51 3.59 -11.08
N LEU A 7 -25.74 3.54 -11.61
CA LEU A 7 -25.99 3.54 -13.05
C LEU A 7 -25.52 4.83 -13.72
N SER A 8 -25.90 5.99 -13.17
CA SER A 8 -25.43 7.29 -13.67
C SER A 8 -23.90 7.37 -13.62
N SER A 9 -23.29 6.97 -12.49
CA SER A 9 -21.82 6.95 -12.39
C SER A 9 -21.16 5.98 -13.39
N LEU A 10 -21.79 4.85 -13.73
CA LEU A 10 -21.29 3.90 -14.70
C LEU A 10 -21.31 4.50 -16.11
N PHE A 11 -22.45 5.05 -16.54
CA PHE A 11 -22.60 5.58 -17.89
C PHE A 11 -21.77 6.83 -18.15
N ASP A 12 -21.67 7.73 -17.16
CA ASP A 12 -20.75 8.88 -17.23
C ASP A 12 -19.31 8.43 -17.50
N ARG A 13 -18.86 7.34 -16.85
CA ARG A 13 -17.50 6.79 -17.03
C ARG A 13 -17.32 6.08 -18.36
N LEU A 14 -18.35 5.39 -18.83
CA LEU A 14 -18.35 4.70 -20.12
C LEU A 14 -18.52 5.66 -21.30
N GLY A 15 -18.92 6.92 -21.09
CA GLY A 15 -19.13 7.90 -22.15
C GLY A 15 -20.18 7.43 -23.15
N ILE A 16 -21.29 6.90 -22.63
CA ILE A 16 -22.45 6.51 -23.43
C ILE A 16 -23.29 7.78 -23.61
N ASP A 17 -22.99 8.54 -24.67
CA ASP A 17 -23.59 9.86 -24.91
C ASP A 17 -24.88 9.78 -25.77
N ASP A 18 -25.24 8.58 -26.23
CA ASP A 18 -26.43 8.31 -27.03
C ASP A 18 -27.61 8.00 -26.10
N ALA A 19 -28.59 8.91 -26.05
CA ALA A 19 -29.73 8.82 -25.14
C ALA A 19 -30.63 7.60 -25.41
N GLU A 20 -30.75 7.15 -26.66
CA GLU A 20 -31.55 5.97 -27.01
C GLU A 20 -30.84 4.71 -26.52
N ARG A 21 -29.53 4.62 -26.76
CA ARG A 21 -28.68 3.54 -26.27
C ARG A 21 -28.64 3.47 -24.75
N GLU A 22 -28.50 4.61 -24.08
CA GLU A 22 -28.54 4.72 -22.62
C GLU A 22 -29.88 4.24 -22.08
N SER A 23 -30.99 4.74 -22.63
CA SER A 23 -32.35 4.34 -22.21
C SER A 23 -32.59 2.84 -22.39
N MET A 24 -32.14 2.26 -23.50
CA MET A 24 -32.23 0.82 -23.75
C MET A 24 -31.45 0.02 -22.69
N LEU A 25 -30.21 0.42 -22.40
CA LEU A 25 -29.38 -0.24 -21.39
C LEU A 25 -29.96 -0.08 -19.97
N LEU A 26 -30.49 1.09 -19.62
CA LEU A 26 -31.18 1.30 -18.33
C LEU A 26 -32.35 0.34 -18.18
N GLN A 27 -33.22 0.28 -19.19
CA GLN A 27 -34.39 -0.60 -19.17
C GLN A 27 -33.97 -2.06 -18.99
N LYS A 28 -32.98 -2.52 -19.76
CA LYS A 28 -32.50 -3.91 -19.66
C LYS A 28 -31.82 -4.19 -18.33
N LEU A 29 -31.01 -3.27 -17.81
CA LEU A 29 -30.42 -3.43 -16.47
C LEU A 29 -31.49 -3.39 -15.37
N ASP A 30 -32.60 -2.69 -15.56
CA ASP A 30 -33.75 -2.74 -14.65
C ASP A 30 -34.47 -4.09 -14.69
N GLU A 31 -34.61 -4.69 -15.87
CA GLU A 31 -35.16 -6.05 -16.04
C GLU A 31 -34.26 -7.12 -15.41
N ILE A 32 -32.95 -7.03 -15.62
CA ILE A 32 -31.95 -8.00 -15.13
C ILE A 32 -31.76 -7.89 -13.62
N MET A 33 -31.81 -6.67 -13.09
CA MET A 33 -31.43 -6.37 -11.72
C MET A 33 -32.58 -5.71 -10.95
N PRO A 34 -33.63 -6.46 -10.53
CA PRO A 34 -34.60 -5.94 -9.58
C PRO A 34 -33.91 -5.42 -8.31
N ALA A 35 -34.54 -4.55 -7.53
CA ALA A 35 -33.90 -3.98 -6.33
C ALA A 35 -33.64 -5.08 -5.28
N SER A 36 -32.44 -5.67 -5.31
CA SER A 36 -31.89 -6.60 -4.32
C SER A 36 -30.42 -6.24 -4.04
N ASP A 37 -29.90 -6.69 -2.90
CA ASP A 37 -28.53 -6.36 -2.50
C ASP A 37 -27.47 -6.95 -3.45
N ASP A 38 -27.66 -8.18 -3.94
CA ASP A 38 -26.75 -8.84 -4.89
C ASP A 38 -26.63 -8.06 -6.21
N ASN A 39 -27.73 -7.47 -6.65
CA ASN A 39 -27.79 -6.66 -7.85
C ASN A 39 -27.03 -5.33 -7.71
N LEU A 40 -26.98 -4.78 -6.50
CA LEU A 40 -26.18 -3.59 -6.21
C LEU A 40 -24.67 -3.90 -6.23
N LEU A 41 -24.27 -5.13 -5.88
CA LEU A 41 -22.87 -5.56 -5.94
C LEU A 41 -22.36 -5.64 -7.38
N ALA A 42 -23.12 -6.26 -8.28
CA ALA A 42 -22.75 -6.32 -9.70
C ALA A 42 -22.57 -4.92 -10.31
N LEU A 43 -23.52 -4.00 -10.06
CA LEU A 43 -23.41 -2.60 -10.51
C LEU A 43 -22.22 -1.88 -9.89
N GLN A 44 -21.93 -2.13 -8.61
CA GLN A 44 -20.76 -1.56 -7.94
C GLN A 44 -19.46 -2.05 -8.60
N MET A 45 -19.35 -3.34 -8.93
CA MET A 45 -18.18 -3.89 -9.61
C MET A 45 -17.95 -3.20 -10.95
N TRP A 46 -18.99 -3.11 -11.79
CA TRP A 46 -18.91 -2.44 -13.09
C TRP A 46 -18.55 -0.96 -12.97
N ALA A 47 -19.16 -0.24 -12.03
CA ALA A 47 -18.86 1.18 -11.82
C ALA A 47 -17.39 1.41 -11.39
N LEU A 48 -16.88 0.58 -10.47
CA LEU A 48 -15.49 0.65 -10.01
C LEU A 48 -14.49 0.23 -11.11
N LEU A 49 -14.82 -0.83 -11.86
CA LEU A 49 -14.02 -1.30 -12.98
C LEU A 49 -13.91 -0.22 -14.06
N ALA A 50 -15.04 0.39 -14.44
CA ALA A 50 -15.05 1.48 -15.40
C ALA A 50 -14.19 2.67 -14.94
N ASP A 51 -14.27 3.05 -13.66
CA ASP A 51 -13.50 4.17 -13.12
C ASP A 51 -11.99 3.94 -13.23
N GLN A 52 -11.56 2.76 -12.81
CA GLN A 52 -10.15 2.39 -12.74
C GLN A 52 -9.56 2.08 -14.11
N THR A 53 -10.36 1.54 -15.02
CA THR A 53 -9.94 1.23 -16.39
C THR A 53 -9.84 2.50 -17.24
N VAL A 54 -10.92 3.27 -17.30
CA VAL A 54 -10.98 4.51 -18.10
C VAL A 54 -10.12 5.61 -17.48
N GLY A 55 -9.84 5.52 -16.18
CA GLY A 55 -8.99 6.47 -15.48
C GLY A 55 -7.49 6.17 -15.50
N ASN A 56 -6.99 5.22 -16.29
CA ASN A 56 -5.62 4.72 -16.13
C ASN A 56 -4.60 5.32 -17.12
N VAL A 57 -3.34 5.41 -16.69
CA VAL A 57 -2.17 5.80 -17.49
C VAL A 57 -1.67 4.61 -18.31
N ASP A 58 -1.21 4.83 -19.55
CA ASP A 58 -0.56 3.77 -20.32
C ASP A 58 0.83 3.41 -19.79
N TYR A 59 0.86 2.64 -18.70
CA TYR A 59 2.08 2.28 -18.00
C TYR A 59 3.07 1.61 -18.95
N ALA A 60 2.67 0.58 -19.70
CA ALA A 60 3.55 -0.12 -20.66
C ALA A 60 4.35 0.78 -21.60
N ARG A 61 3.80 1.95 -21.98
CA ARG A 61 4.44 2.89 -22.91
C ARG A 61 4.95 4.17 -22.23
N ALA A 62 4.46 4.51 -21.05
CA ALA A 62 4.98 5.60 -20.25
C ALA A 62 6.45 5.36 -19.85
N GLY A 63 6.85 4.09 -19.73
CA GLY A 63 8.23 3.67 -19.44
C GLY A 63 8.63 3.93 -17.98
N CYS A 64 9.82 3.43 -17.60
CA CYS A 64 10.44 3.71 -16.30
C CYS A 64 10.92 5.16 -16.25
N GLY A 65 10.23 5.99 -15.48
CA GLY A 65 10.64 7.37 -15.22
C GLY A 65 9.79 8.05 -14.15
N TRP A 66 10.32 9.15 -13.63
CA TRP A 66 9.79 9.93 -12.51
C TRP A 66 8.56 10.79 -12.84
N ASN A 67 8.06 10.78 -14.09
CA ASN A 67 6.97 11.67 -14.52
C ASN A 67 5.60 10.97 -14.44
N HIS A 68 5.06 10.87 -13.23
CA HIS A 68 3.81 10.18 -12.92
C HIS A 68 3.02 10.96 -11.86
N PRO A 69 1.70 10.69 -11.67
CA PRO A 69 0.94 11.37 -10.62
C PRO A 69 1.61 11.11 -9.27
N GLU A 70 1.85 12.14 -8.46
CA GLU A 70 2.58 12.04 -7.18
C GLU A 70 1.64 11.78 -5.99
N SER A 71 0.33 11.91 -6.21
CA SER A 71 -0.71 11.64 -5.21
C SER A 71 -1.88 10.84 -5.78
N ARG A 72 -2.57 10.08 -4.93
CA ARG A 72 -3.84 9.40 -5.27
C ARG A 72 -4.89 10.39 -5.74
N SER A 73 -4.88 11.58 -5.15
CA SER A 73 -5.75 12.71 -5.54
C SER A 73 -5.49 13.16 -6.98
N GLU A 74 -4.23 13.34 -7.34
CA GLU A 74 -3.83 13.70 -8.71
C GLU A 74 -4.19 12.61 -9.71
N TYR A 75 -4.00 11.34 -9.32
CA TYR A 75 -4.43 10.18 -10.09
C TYR A 75 -5.96 10.22 -10.36
N ARG A 76 -6.76 10.36 -9.30
CA ARG A 76 -8.23 10.37 -9.39
C ARG A 76 -8.77 11.57 -10.16
N ARG A 77 -8.18 12.75 -9.95
CA ARG A 77 -8.53 13.97 -10.69
C ARG A 77 -8.01 13.96 -12.13
N ARG A 78 -7.12 13.02 -12.45
CA ARG A 78 -6.51 12.86 -13.78
C ARG A 78 -5.81 14.15 -14.24
N THR A 79 -5.19 14.87 -13.29
CA THR A 79 -4.57 16.19 -13.55
C THR A 79 -3.12 16.11 -14.00
N HIS A 80 -2.46 14.97 -13.81
CA HIS A 80 -1.08 14.76 -14.22
C HIS A 80 -0.96 14.66 -15.75
N ALA A 81 0.16 15.15 -16.32
CA ALA A 81 0.39 15.17 -17.77
C ALA A 81 0.33 13.78 -18.43
N SER A 82 0.72 12.72 -17.70
CA SER A 82 0.70 11.34 -18.19
C SER A 82 -0.68 10.86 -18.66
N PHE A 83 -1.77 11.36 -18.05
CA PHE A 83 -3.14 11.05 -18.47
C PHE A 83 -3.49 11.65 -19.83
N HIS A 84 -2.87 12.76 -20.20
CA HIS A 84 -3.21 13.53 -21.41
C HIS A 84 -2.39 13.12 -22.63
N SER A 85 -1.39 12.25 -22.48
CA SER A 85 -0.61 11.71 -23.59
C SER A 85 -1.51 11.04 -24.64
N ASN A 86 -1.19 11.22 -25.93
CA ASN A 86 -1.95 10.62 -27.05
C ASN A 86 -2.10 9.10 -26.87
N ILE A 87 -1.01 8.47 -26.45
CA ILE A 87 -0.96 7.03 -26.20
C ILE A 87 -1.97 6.61 -25.12
N THR A 88 -1.97 7.30 -23.97
CA THR A 88 -2.92 7.01 -22.90
C THR A 88 -4.37 7.28 -23.34
N ARG A 89 -4.62 8.33 -24.13
CA ARG A 89 -5.96 8.61 -24.68
C ARG A 89 -6.47 7.49 -25.58
N GLU A 90 -5.64 7.01 -26.51
CA GLU A 90 -6.01 5.90 -27.39
C GLU A 90 -6.26 4.60 -26.62
N ARG A 91 -5.43 4.29 -25.62
CA ARG A 91 -5.65 3.13 -24.75
C ARG A 91 -6.98 3.23 -24.02
N ARG A 92 -7.28 4.37 -23.39
CA ARG A 92 -8.55 4.59 -22.69
C ARG A 92 -9.75 4.45 -23.61
N LYS A 93 -9.65 4.92 -24.85
CA LYS A 93 -10.70 4.74 -25.87
C LYS A 93 -10.93 3.26 -26.17
N LYS A 94 -9.85 2.49 -26.36
CA LYS A 94 -9.93 1.03 -26.57
C LYS A 94 -10.53 0.31 -25.37
N ASP A 95 -10.04 0.59 -24.17
CA ASP A 95 -10.49 -0.05 -22.95
C ASP A 95 -11.96 0.29 -22.64
N ARG A 96 -12.37 1.55 -22.86
CA ARG A 96 -13.78 1.98 -22.77
C ARG A 96 -14.65 1.23 -23.75
N LYS A 97 -14.25 1.15 -25.03
CA LYS A 97 -14.99 0.39 -26.04
C LYS A 97 -15.15 -1.06 -25.61
N ARG A 98 -14.08 -1.67 -25.11
CA ARG A 98 -14.10 -3.05 -24.60
C ARG A 98 -15.09 -3.24 -23.45
N LEU A 99 -15.13 -2.31 -22.48
CA LEU A 99 -16.11 -2.35 -21.39
C LEU A 99 -17.55 -2.28 -21.91
N VAL A 100 -17.82 -1.33 -22.82
CA VAL A 100 -19.16 -1.14 -23.40
C VAL A 100 -19.58 -2.36 -24.20
N ASP A 101 -18.74 -2.85 -25.12
CA ASP A 101 -19.04 -4.01 -25.95
C ASP A 101 -19.36 -5.25 -25.08
N THR A 102 -18.59 -5.47 -24.01
CA THR A 102 -18.83 -6.59 -23.09
C THR A 102 -20.12 -6.40 -22.29
N LEU A 103 -20.37 -5.19 -21.76
CA LEU A 103 -21.59 -4.90 -21.02
C LEU A 103 -22.83 -5.14 -21.91
N GLU A 104 -22.80 -4.63 -23.13
CA GLU A 104 -23.87 -4.83 -24.12
C GLU A 104 -24.04 -6.30 -24.47
N GLY A 105 -22.95 -7.01 -24.74
CA GLY A 105 -23.01 -8.44 -25.06
C GLY A 105 -23.66 -9.28 -23.97
N VAL A 106 -23.46 -8.91 -22.70
CA VAL A 106 -24.12 -9.58 -21.56
C VAL A 106 -25.58 -9.14 -21.43
N VAL A 107 -25.84 -7.84 -21.45
CA VAL A 107 -27.16 -7.24 -21.19
C VAL A 107 -28.17 -7.56 -22.30
N LEU A 108 -27.72 -7.58 -23.56
CA LEU A 108 -28.54 -7.76 -24.74
C LEU A 108 -28.56 -9.22 -25.24
N SER A 109 -27.99 -10.16 -24.49
CA SER A 109 -28.00 -11.57 -24.87
C SER A 109 -29.41 -12.15 -24.94
N ASP A 110 -29.68 -13.02 -25.94
CA ASP A 110 -31.00 -13.59 -26.24
C ASP A 110 -31.62 -14.39 -25.07
N GLY A 111 -30.81 -14.82 -24.10
CA GLY A 111 -31.27 -15.51 -22.89
C GLY A 111 -31.83 -14.58 -21.81
N GLY A 112 -31.78 -13.26 -22.02
CA GLY A 112 -31.88 -12.27 -20.96
C GLY A 112 -30.64 -12.37 -20.08
N GLY A 113 -29.80 -11.33 -20.08
CA GLY A 113 -28.68 -11.29 -19.14
C GLY A 113 -29.15 -11.58 -17.71
N ASN A 114 -28.28 -12.17 -16.89
CA ASN A 114 -28.56 -12.32 -15.47
C ASN A 114 -27.42 -11.72 -14.66
N THR A 115 -27.66 -11.48 -13.37
CA THR A 115 -26.66 -10.88 -12.46
C THR A 115 -25.36 -11.67 -12.43
N ASN A 116 -25.42 -13.01 -12.46
CA ASN A 116 -24.23 -13.86 -12.48
C ASN A 116 -23.41 -13.67 -13.75
N ALA A 117 -24.04 -13.49 -14.91
CA ALA A 117 -23.36 -13.20 -16.17
C ALA A 117 -22.67 -11.82 -16.13
N LEU A 118 -23.29 -10.81 -15.51
CA LEU A 118 -22.70 -9.49 -15.31
C LEU A 118 -21.47 -9.56 -14.38
N VAL A 119 -21.57 -10.30 -13.28
CA VAL A 119 -20.46 -10.50 -12.34
C VAL A 119 -19.31 -11.24 -13.02
N SER A 120 -19.58 -12.38 -13.66
CA SER A 120 -18.56 -13.16 -14.36
C SER A 120 -17.83 -12.34 -15.42
N ALA A 121 -18.56 -11.54 -16.21
CA ALA A 121 -17.95 -10.66 -17.21
C ALA A 121 -17.08 -9.56 -16.57
N ALA A 122 -17.49 -8.98 -15.44
CA ALA A 122 -16.67 -8.01 -14.72
C ALA A 122 -15.38 -8.65 -14.14
N VAL A 123 -15.49 -9.87 -13.62
CA VAL A 123 -14.36 -10.65 -13.10
C VAL A 123 -13.36 -10.97 -14.21
N GLU A 124 -13.83 -11.45 -15.36
CA GLU A 124 -13.00 -11.74 -16.53
C GLU A 124 -12.32 -10.48 -17.07
N LEU A 125 -13.05 -9.37 -17.19
CA LEU A 125 -12.48 -8.10 -17.64
C LEU A 125 -11.45 -7.55 -16.66
N PHE A 126 -11.67 -7.66 -15.34
CA PHE A 126 -10.67 -7.27 -14.36
C PHE A 126 -9.37 -8.07 -14.54
N ALA A 127 -9.48 -9.39 -14.68
CA ALA A 127 -8.33 -10.27 -14.90
C ALA A 127 -7.60 -9.94 -16.21
N GLU A 128 -8.34 -9.73 -17.30
CA GLU A 128 -7.81 -9.29 -18.59
C GLU A 128 -7.04 -7.97 -18.47
N MET A 129 -7.66 -6.94 -17.86
CA MET A 129 -7.13 -5.57 -17.81
C MET A 129 -5.99 -5.40 -16.80
N SER A 130 -5.97 -6.19 -15.73
CA SER A 130 -4.84 -6.25 -14.80
C SER A 130 -3.63 -6.98 -15.38
N GLY A 131 -3.80 -7.70 -16.50
CA GLY A 131 -2.77 -8.57 -17.08
C GLY A 131 -2.66 -9.94 -16.39
N CYS A 132 -3.60 -10.27 -15.50
CA CYS A 132 -3.60 -11.51 -14.73
C CYS A 132 -4.36 -12.59 -15.51
N ARG A 133 -3.64 -13.48 -16.19
CA ARG A 133 -4.24 -14.62 -16.90
C ARG A 133 -4.24 -15.86 -16.01
N ALA A 134 -5.06 -15.86 -14.97
CA ALA A 134 -5.23 -17.05 -14.14
C ALA A 134 -6.20 -18.03 -14.83
N VAL A 135 -5.91 -19.33 -14.79
CA VAL A 135 -6.66 -20.37 -15.51
C VAL A 135 -6.94 -21.56 -14.58
N GLY A 136 -8.09 -22.21 -14.75
CA GLY A 136 -8.42 -23.45 -14.02
C GLY A 136 -8.65 -23.22 -12.52
N ALA A 137 -7.98 -24.01 -11.66
CA ALA A 137 -8.10 -23.91 -10.20
C ALA A 137 -7.63 -22.57 -9.62
N ASP A 138 -6.92 -21.77 -10.41
CA ASP A 138 -6.46 -20.43 -10.06
C ASP A 138 -7.40 -19.33 -10.58
N ALA A 139 -8.60 -19.68 -11.04
CA ALA A 139 -9.56 -18.71 -11.56
C ALA A 139 -9.85 -17.57 -10.56
N PRO A 140 -10.02 -16.32 -11.06
CA PRO A 140 -10.40 -15.20 -10.22
C PRO A 140 -11.74 -15.46 -9.49
N THR A 141 -11.89 -14.95 -8.27
CA THR A 141 -13.14 -15.05 -7.51
C THR A 141 -13.88 -13.72 -7.52
N GLU A 142 -15.22 -13.75 -7.48
CA GLU A 142 -16.05 -12.54 -7.35
C GLU A 142 -15.60 -11.68 -6.17
N GLU A 143 -15.50 -12.29 -4.99
CA GLU A 143 -15.12 -11.59 -3.75
C GLU A 143 -13.71 -11.00 -3.84
N GLY A 144 -12.74 -11.74 -4.38
CA GLY A 144 -11.37 -11.27 -4.55
C GLY A 144 -11.29 -10.05 -5.49
N VAL A 145 -11.97 -10.12 -6.64
CA VAL A 145 -12.03 -9.01 -7.60
C VAL A 145 -12.78 -7.82 -7.01
N LEU A 146 -13.90 -8.01 -6.32
CA LEU A 146 -14.65 -6.92 -5.69
C LEU A 146 -13.82 -6.23 -4.61
N GLN A 147 -13.12 -6.99 -3.76
CA GLN A 147 -12.19 -6.42 -2.77
C GLN A 147 -11.07 -5.63 -3.46
N ALA A 148 -10.50 -6.16 -4.54
CA ALA A 148 -9.48 -5.46 -5.32
C ALA A 148 -10.03 -4.17 -5.92
N LEU A 149 -11.20 -4.20 -6.55
CA LEU A 149 -11.84 -3.00 -7.08
C LEU A 149 -12.12 -1.95 -6.00
N ARG A 150 -12.62 -2.35 -4.83
CA ARG A 150 -12.88 -1.43 -3.71
C ARG A 150 -11.60 -0.79 -3.17
N ALA A 151 -10.50 -1.52 -3.17
CA ALA A 151 -9.18 -1.01 -2.81
C ALA A 151 -8.45 -0.33 -3.98
N GLU A 152 -9.15 -0.04 -5.09
CA GLU A 152 -8.57 0.52 -6.33
C GLU A 152 -7.36 -0.28 -6.88
N GLY A 153 -7.36 -1.60 -6.68
CA GLY A 153 -6.25 -2.51 -6.95
C GLY A 153 -5.98 -2.80 -8.42
N LEU A 154 -6.90 -2.50 -9.34
CA LEU A 154 -6.70 -2.74 -10.78
C LEU A 154 -5.45 -1.99 -11.30
N VAL A 155 -5.33 -0.74 -10.88
CA VAL A 155 -4.29 0.18 -11.36
C VAL A 155 -2.89 -0.27 -10.90
N PRO A 156 -2.63 -0.51 -9.60
CA PRO A 156 -1.32 -1.02 -9.17
C PRO A 156 -1.01 -2.39 -9.76
N LEU A 157 -1.98 -3.31 -9.85
CA LEU A 157 -1.73 -4.63 -10.49
C LEU A 157 -1.36 -4.50 -11.95
N ARG A 158 -2.12 -3.71 -12.72
CA ARG A 158 -1.83 -3.46 -14.14
C ARG A 158 -0.46 -2.82 -14.31
N ALA A 159 -0.12 -1.83 -13.47
CA ALA A 159 1.20 -1.22 -13.49
C ALA A 159 2.28 -2.28 -13.27
N LEU A 160 2.22 -3.07 -12.21
CA LEU A 160 3.18 -4.15 -11.94
C LEU A 160 3.35 -5.10 -13.14
N CYS A 161 2.25 -5.57 -13.72
CA CYS A 161 2.27 -6.46 -14.88
C CYS A 161 2.86 -5.81 -16.15
N GLU A 162 2.50 -4.56 -16.45
CA GLU A 162 2.98 -3.84 -17.62
C GLU A 162 4.45 -3.41 -17.48
N CYS A 163 4.86 -3.05 -16.26
CA CYS A 163 6.22 -2.64 -15.93
C CYS A 163 7.19 -3.83 -15.85
N ALA A 164 6.70 -5.07 -15.73
CA ALA A 164 7.53 -6.27 -15.60
C ALA A 164 8.55 -6.48 -16.74
N LYS A 165 8.41 -5.74 -17.85
CA LYS A 165 9.34 -5.75 -18.98
C LYS A 165 10.54 -4.83 -18.78
N SER A 166 10.45 -3.84 -17.89
CA SER A 166 11.51 -2.87 -17.60
C SER A 166 12.19 -3.22 -16.27
N ARG A 167 13.29 -3.97 -16.36
CA ARG A 167 13.88 -4.75 -15.25
C ARG A 167 15.34 -4.40 -14.98
N VAL A 168 15.58 -3.16 -14.59
CA VAL A 168 16.89 -2.73 -14.08
C VAL A 168 16.72 -2.15 -12.68
N THR A 169 17.50 -2.65 -11.71
CA THR A 169 17.59 -2.09 -10.36
C THR A 169 17.87 -0.59 -10.40
N MET A 170 17.70 0.10 -9.27
CA MET A 170 18.10 1.51 -9.12
C MET A 170 19.57 1.76 -9.51
N SER A 171 20.45 0.75 -9.42
CA SER A 171 21.85 0.84 -9.85
C SER A 171 22.07 0.49 -11.33
N GLY A 172 20.99 0.25 -12.09
CA GLY A 172 21.02 -0.15 -13.50
C GLY A 172 21.27 -1.64 -13.74
N ALA A 173 21.49 -2.45 -12.68
CA ALA A 173 21.73 -3.88 -12.83
C ALA A 173 20.46 -4.62 -13.28
N SER A 174 20.58 -5.53 -14.25
CA SER A 174 19.44 -6.32 -14.75
C SER A 174 18.85 -7.25 -13.68
N ILE A 175 17.52 -7.33 -13.60
CA ILE A 175 16.81 -8.29 -12.74
C ILE A 175 16.43 -9.54 -13.56
N PRO A 176 16.68 -10.75 -13.05
CA PRO A 176 16.25 -12.00 -13.70
C PRO A 176 14.76 -12.01 -14.03
N SER A 177 14.43 -12.30 -15.29
CA SER A 177 13.07 -12.19 -15.82
C SER A 177 12.07 -13.15 -15.16
N GLU A 178 12.44 -14.43 -15.10
CA GLU A 178 11.54 -15.50 -14.69
C GLU A 178 11.16 -15.43 -13.20
N PRO A 179 12.08 -15.23 -12.24
CA PRO A 179 11.71 -15.06 -10.83
C PRO A 179 10.81 -13.85 -10.61
N TYR A 180 11.09 -12.76 -11.31
CA TYR A 180 10.34 -11.51 -11.20
C TYR A 180 8.90 -11.67 -11.72
N GLU A 181 8.75 -12.18 -12.95
CA GLU A 181 7.43 -12.43 -13.56
C GLU A 181 6.62 -13.46 -12.76
N THR A 182 7.27 -14.48 -12.21
CA THR A 182 6.62 -15.46 -11.32
C THR A 182 6.09 -14.81 -10.05
N ALA A 183 6.88 -13.94 -9.42
CA ALA A 183 6.45 -13.24 -8.21
C ALA A 183 5.31 -12.25 -8.48
N VAL A 184 5.38 -11.47 -9.57
CA VAL A 184 4.27 -10.59 -10.00
C VAL A 184 3.00 -11.39 -10.25
N ARG A 185 3.10 -12.52 -10.97
CA ARG A 185 1.97 -13.39 -11.26
C ARG A 185 1.35 -13.98 -9.98
N ARG A 186 2.17 -14.50 -9.06
CA ARG A 186 1.70 -15.04 -7.76
C ARG A 186 0.96 -13.97 -6.95
N LEU A 187 1.50 -12.75 -6.89
CA LEU A 187 0.85 -11.61 -6.24
C LEU A 187 -0.51 -11.31 -6.88
N ALA A 188 -0.53 -11.16 -8.21
CA ALA A 188 -1.73 -10.92 -8.98
C ALA A 188 -2.83 -11.97 -8.75
N GLU A 189 -2.48 -13.25 -8.87
CA GLU A 189 -3.36 -14.39 -8.62
C GLU A 189 -3.92 -14.37 -7.19
N ALA A 190 -3.08 -14.07 -6.20
CA ALA A 190 -3.53 -14.02 -4.82
C ALA A 190 -4.48 -12.83 -4.55
N VAL A 191 -4.27 -11.68 -5.18
CA VAL A 191 -5.19 -10.53 -5.07
C VAL A 191 -6.55 -10.86 -5.66
N ILE A 192 -6.61 -11.36 -6.90
CA ILE A 192 -7.89 -11.64 -7.59
C ILE A 192 -8.65 -12.83 -6.99
N ARG A 193 -7.99 -13.66 -6.17
CA ARG A 193 -8.63 -14.74 -5.40
C ARG A 193 -9.04 -14.33 -4.00
N GLY A 194 -8.63 -13.15 -3.53
CA GLY A 194 -8.80 -12.75 -2.12
C GLY A 194 -7.88 -13.50 -1.16
N THR A 195 -6.84 -14.18 -1.66
CA THR A 195 -5.86 -14.95 -0.88
C THR A 195 -4.53 -14.22 -0.68
N TRP A 196 -4.44 -12.94 -1.07
CA TRP A 196 -3.26 -12.10 -0.90
C TRP A 196 -2.65 -12.18 0.49
N ARG A 197 -3.50 -12.14 1.52
CA ARG A 197 -3.07 -12.29 2.90
C ARG A 197 -2.39 -13.63 3.15
N SER A 198 -3.04 -14.72 2.72
CA SER A 198 -2.52 -16.08 2.88
C SER A 198 -1.19 -16.24 2.15
N LEU A 199 -1.04 -15.65 0.97
CA LEU A 199 0.23 -15.62 0.26
C LEU A 199 1.36 -15.05 1.14
N ARG A 200 1.10 -13.97 1.89
CA ARG A 200 2.11 -13.31 2.72
C ARG A 200 2.36 -13.99 4.06
N TYR A 201 1.31 -14.48 4.74
CA TYR A 201 1.40 -14.82 6.16
C TYR A 201 1.18 -16.30 6.48
N ASP A 202 0.63 -17.10 5.58
CA ASP A 202 0.30 -18.49 5.87
C ASP A 202 1.49 -19.41 5.54
N ALA A 203 1.84 -20.32 6.45
CA ALA A 203 2.99 -21.22 6.30
C ALA A 203 2.90 -22.12 5.08
N ALA A 204 1.68 -22.44 4.66
CA ALA A 204 1.40 -23.28 3.50
C ALA A 204 1.74 -22.61 2.15
N SER A 205 1.83 -21.28 2.08
CA SER A 205 2.13 -20.57 0.82
C SER A 205 3.63 -20.56 0.46
N GLY A 206 4.49 -21.07 1.35
CA GLY A 206 5.94 -21.23 1.15
C GLY A 206 6.79 -20.01 1.55
N ASP A 207 6.21 -18.82 1.72
CA ASP A 207 6.94 -17.57 2.02
C ASP A 207 7.12 -17.28 3.52
N VAL A 208 6.62 -18.15 4.41
CA VAL A 208 6.86 -18.06 5.87
C VAL A 208 8.32 -18.23 6.26
N ARG A 209 9.22 -18.58 5.34
CA ARG A 209 10.68 -18.48 5.58
C ARG A 209 11.07 -17.11 6.11
N GLN A 210 10.41 -16.04 5.66
CA GLN A 210 10.65 -14.70 6.17
C GLN A 210 10.27 -14.57 7.65
N LEU A 211 9.22 -15.25 8.12
CA LEU A 211 8.79 -15.24 9.52
C LEU A 211 9.28 -16.45 10.32
N ALA A 212 10.11 -17.32 9.73
CA ALA A 212 10.53 -18.59 10.33
C ALA A 212 11.44 -18.39 11.54
N ALA A 213 12.17 -17.27 11.59
CA ALA A 213 13.00 -16.90 12.73
C ALA A 213 12.20 -16.42 13.95
N LEU A 214 10.90 -16.12 13.79
CA LEU A 214 10.02 -15.77 14.90
C LEU A 214 9.55 -17.05 15.59
N ASP A 215 9.43 -17.01 16.92
CA ASP A 215 8.69 -18.03 17.65
C ASP A 215 7.20 -18.04 17.24
N ASP A 216 6.49 -19.12 17.56
CA ASP A 216 5.10 -19.31 17.13
C ASP A 216 4.15 -18.28 17.75
N ALA A 217 4.41 -17.77 18.95
CA ALA A 217 3.58 -16.76 19.59
C ALA A 217 3.72 -15.42 18.89
N THR A 218 4.96 -14.97 18.63
CA THR A 218 5.29 -13.74 17.91
C THR A 218 4.79 -13.81 16.47
N ARG A 219 4.97 -14.95 15.78
CA ARG A 219 4.45 -15.17 14.43
C ARG A 219 2.93 -15.13 14.40
N SER A 220 2.26 -15.81 15.33
CA SER A 220 0.80 -15.80 15.45
C SER A 220 0.31 -14.37 15.70
N ALA A 221 0.90 -13.64 16.64
CA ALA A 221 0.58 -12.24 16.93
C ALA A 221 0.79 -11.34 15.71
N TRP A 222 1.91 -11.45 14.99
CA TRP A 222 2.19 -10.66 13.78
C TRP A 222 1.20 -10.95 12.64
N SER A 223 0.92 -12.23 12.39
CA SER A 223 -0.05 -12.66 11.38
C SER A 223 -1.47 -12.28 11.77
N PHE A 224 -1.79 -12.23 13.06
CA PHE A 224 -3.08 -11.83 13.60
C PHE A 224 -3.27 -10.31 13.62
N LEU A 225 -2.23 -9.52 13.84
CA LEU A 225 -2.35 -8.06 13.96
C LEU A 225 -2.81 -7.33 12.70
N GLY A 226 -2.82 -7.99 11.55
CA GLY A 226 -3.50 -7.45 10.38
C GLY A 226 -4.93 -7.99 10.15
N ARG A 227 -5.38 -9.00 10.92
CA ARG A 227 -6.72 -9.59 10.81
C ARG A 227 -7.78 -8.65 11.40
N CYS A 228 -7.38 -7.85 12.39
CA CYS A 228 -8.16 -6.72 12.84
C CYS A 228 -7.62 -5.45 12.21
N GLY A 229 -8.49 -4.71 11.53
CA GLY A 229 -8.34 -3.27 11.48
C GLY A 229 -8.45 -2.77 12.91
N SER A 230 -7.34 -2.73 13.65
CA SER A 230 -7.32 -2.25 15.01
C SER A 230 -7.57 -0.76 14.99
N VAL A 231 -8.78 -0.39 15.37
CA VAL A 231 -9.26 0.97 15.57
C VAL A 231 -8.67 1.45 16.88
N LEU A 232 -7.87 2.50 16.85
CA LEU A 232 -7.47 3.18 18.06
C LEU A 232 -8.50 4.26 18.39
N GLU A 233 -9.46 3.91 19.24
CA GLU A 233 -10.28 4.90 19.92
C GLU A 233 -9.55 5.39 21.17
N PRO A 234 -9.34 6.71 21.35
CA PRO A 234 -8.84 7.24 22.61
C PRO A 234 -9.81 6.89 23.75
N GLY A 235 -9.35 6.13 24.75
CA GLY A 235 -10.08 5.87 26.00
C GLY A 235 -11.02 4.66 26.05
N ARG A 236 -11.09 3.82 25.02
CA ARG A 236 -11.79 2.52 25.10
C ARG A 236 -11.00 1.41 24.41
N PHE A 237 -10.25 0.68 25.21
CA PHE A 237 -9.69 -0.62 24.82
C PHE A 237 -10.82 -1.66 24.90
N THR A 238 -11.52 -1.91 23.79
CA THR A 238 -12.47 -3.03 23.70
C THR A 238 -12.07 -4.02 22.63
N THR A 239 -12.29 -5.29 22.98
CA THR A 239 -11.80 -6.51 22.37
C THR A 239 -12.45 -6.85 21.04
N TRP A 240 -11.56 -7.16 20.08
CA TRP A 240 -11.62 -8.24 19.09
C TRP A 240 -12.85 -9.17 19.11
N ASP A 241 -13.61 -9.19 17.99
CA ASP A 241 -14.12 -10.41 17.35
C ASP A 241 -14.70 -10.12 15.95
N GLY A 242 -14.40 -10.99 14.97
CA GLY A 242 -15.25 -11.25 13.80
C GLY A 242 -15.05 -10.41 12.53
N VAL A 243 -14.28 -10.98 11.60
CA VAL A 243 -14.17 -10.71 10.14
C VAL A 243 -15.29 -9.86 9.51
N VAL A 244 -15.01 -8.60 9.13
CA VAL A 244 -15.80 -7.87 8.11
C VAL A 244 -14.95 -6.82 7.38
N GLY A 245 -14.47 -7.15 6.17
CA GLY A 245 -13.93 -6.18 5.24
C GLY A 245 -15.06 -5.29 4.69
N THR A 246 -14.84 -3.98 4.63
CA THR A 246 -15.74 -2.90 4.13
C THR A 246 -16.76 -2.31 5.12
N SER A 247 -17.53 -3.10 5.87
CA SER A 247 -18.50 -2.54 6.85
C SER A 247 -17.81 -1.94 8.08
N MET A 248 -16.70 -2.56 8.52
CA MET A 248 -15.93 -2.07 9.67
C MET A 248 -15.21 -0.76 9.34
N HIS A 249 -14.64 -0.63 8.14
CA HIS A 249 -14.07 0.64 7.68
C HIS A 249 -15.14 1.74 7.72
N ARG A 250 -16.35 1.50 7.22
CA ARG A 250 -17.46 2.47 7.28
C ARG A 250 -17.84 2.84 8.71
N LEU A 251 -17.96 1.87 9.61
CA LEU A 251 -18.29 2.11 11.03
C LEU A 251 -17.20 2.93 11.72
N VAL A 252 -15.93 2.62 11.44
CA VAL A 252 -14.77 3.34 11.96
C VAL A 252 -14.74 4.78 11.46
N LEU A 253 -15.06 4.99 10.19
CA LEU A 253 -15.20 6.34 9.64
C LEU A 253 -16.39 7.09 10.22
N GLU A 254 -17.51 6.41 10.44
CA GLU A 254 -18.69 7.01 11.05
C GLU A 254 -18.39 7.46 12.48
N GLU A 255 -17.62 6.66 13.21
CA GLU A 255 -17.19 7.01 14.57
C GLU A 255 -16.12 8.10 14.58
N ALA A 256 -15.15 8.04 13.67
CA ALA A 256 -14.19 9.13 13.43
C ALA A 256 -14.91 10.45 13.12
N ARG A 257 -15.97 10.38 12.31
CA ARG A 257 -16.84 11.51 11.94
C ARG A 257 -17.63 12.02 13.14
N LYS A 258 -18.24 11.14 13.94
CA LYS A 258 -18.98 11.53 15.16
C LYS A 258 -18.08 12.25 16.16
N ARG A 259 -16.81 11.83 16.26
CA ARG A 259 -15.85 12.35 17.23
C ARG A 259 -14.96 13.48 16.69
N GLY A 260 -14.96 13.71 15.38
CA GLY A 260 -14.07 14.68 14.73
C GLY A 260 -12.59 14.36 14.91
N ARG A 261 -12.21 13.07 14.94
CA ARG A 261 -10.83 12.64 15.24
C ARG A 261 -10.27 11.70 14.16
N PRO A 262 -8.99 11.83 13.77
CA PRO A 262 -8.30 10.84 12.94
C PRO A 262 -8.19 9.48 13.62
N ILE A 263 -8.18 8.40 12.84
CA ILE A 263 -8.01 7.02 13.32
C ILE A 263 -6.91 6.33 12.51
N ALA A 264 -5.91 5.76 13.18
CA ALA A 264 -4.89 4.91 12.58
C ALA A 264 -5.35 3.44 12.54
N ILE A 265 -5.11 2.78 11.40
CA ILE A 265 -5.49 1.39 11.14
C ILE A 265 -4.28 0.67 10.54
N LEU A 266 -3.94 -0.51 11.05
CA LEU A 266 -3.00 -1.42 10.36
C LEU A 266 -3.69 -1.99 9.12
N ALA A 267 -3.16 -1.67 7.94
CA ALA A 267 -3.60 -2.22 6.67
C ALA A 267 -2.60 -3.30 6.22
N ASP A 268 -2.95 -4.56 6.45
CA ASP A 268 -2.39 -5.68 5.68
C ASP A 268 -3.24 -6.03 4.45
N THR A 269 -4.17 -5.14 4.13
CA THR A 269 -5.13 -5.24 3.05
C THR A 269 -4.50 -4.80 1.73
N LEU A 270 -5.31 -4.82 0.67
CA LEU A 270 -4.96 -4.30 -0.65
C LEU A 270 -4.60 -2.81 -0.64
N GLU A 271 -4.87 -2.06 0.44
CA GLU A 271 -4.38 -0.68 0.59
C GLU A 271 -2.85 -0.61 0.65
N LEU A 272 -2.14 -1.71 0.98
CA LEU A 272 -0.68 -1.75 0.86
C LEU A 272 -0.23 -1.54 -0.60
N LEU A 273 -1.01 -1.99 -1.60
CA LEU A 273 -0.74 -1.74 -3.02
C LEU A 273 -0.72 -0.23 -3.35
N TRP A 274 -1.50 0.56 -2.60
CA TRP A 274 -1.52 2.01 -2.73
C TRP A 274 -0.53 2.71 -1.81
N ALA A 275 -0.28 2.17 -0.62
CA ALA A 275 0.69 2.73 0.32
C ALA A 275 2.09 2.72 -0.28
N THR A 276 2.45 1.64 -1.01
CA THR A 276 3.71 1.57 -1.77
C THR A 276 3.70 2.47 -3.02
N LYS A 277 2.55 3.03 -3.39
CA LYS A 277 2.38 3.76 -4.64
C LYS A 277 2.34 5.27 -4.47
N ILE A 278 2.30 5.90 -3.28
CA ILE A 278 2.19 7.38 -3.16
C ILE A 278 3.45 7.99 -2.50
N GLY A 279 3.81 9.25 -2.81
CA GLY A 279 5.09 9.99 -2.62
C GLY A 279 6.00 9.80 -1.38
N GLY A 280 7.34 9.83 -1.62
CA GLY A 280 8.51 10.11 -0.73
C GLY A 280 8.62 9.42 0.66
N PRO A 281 9.73 9.59 1.41
CA PRO A 281 11.12 9.18 1.15
C PRO A 281 11.34 7.64 1.26
N SER A 282 10.32 6.83 0.96
CA SER A 282 10.55 5.45 0.52
C SER A 282 9.74 5.15 -0.74
N HIS A 283 10.18 5.68 -1.88
CA HIS A 283 9.83 5.19 -3.23
C HIS A 283 8.34 5.32 -3.65
N GLY A 284 7.79 6.54 -3.53
CA GLY A 284 6.46 6.85 -4.03
C GLY A 284 6.35 6.74 -5.54
N PHE A 285 5.18 6.34 -6.06
CA PHE A 285 4.79 6.18 -7.48
C PHE A 285 5.84 5.69 -8.49
N ASP A 286 6.95 5.12 -8.04
CA ASP A 286 7.99 4.62 -8.91
C ASP A 286 7.36 3.58 -9.83
N TYR A 287 7.37 3.90 -11.12
CA TYR A 287 7.09 2.94 -12.17
C TYR A 287 8.11 1.78 -12.13
N GLU A 288 9.12 1.82 -11.27
CA GLU A 288 10.01 0.70 -11.03
C GLU A 288 9.30 -0.36 -10.18
N PRO A 289 8.78 -1.42 -10.80
CA PRO A 289 7.96 -2.41 -10.10
C PRO A 289 8.83 -3.30 -9.18
N GLN A 290 10.08 -2.90 -8.99
CA GLN A 290 11.18 -3.61 -8.32
C GLN A 290 11.36 -3.13 -6.89
N CYS A 291 11.03 -1.87 -6.57
CA CYS A 291 11.01 -1.36 -5.21
C CYS A 291 9.71 -1.79 -4.49
N HIS A 292 8.61 -1.93 -5.24
CA HIS A 292 7.29 -2.25 -4.67
C HIS A 292 7.10 -3.75 -4.44
N LEU A 293 7.57 -4.60 -5.36
CA LEU A 293 7.36 -6.05 -5.26
C LEU A 293 7.97 -6.65 -3.98
N PRO A 294 9.19 -6.30 -3.55
CA PRO A 294 9.72 -6.72 -2.25
C PRO A 294 8.85 -6.23 -1.10
N LEU A 295 8.35 -4.99 -1.11
CA LEU A 295 7.49 -4.47 -0.04
C LEU A 295 6.14 -5.18 0.04
N LEU A 296 5.58 -5.54 -1.12
CA LEU A 296 4.32 -6.29 -1.23
C LEU A 296 4.50 -7.74 -0.79
N MET A 297 5.58 -8.39 -1.23
CA MET A 297 5.85 -9.81 -0.96
C MET A 297 6.54 -10.06 0.39
N ASN A 298 7.00 -9.01 1.09
CA ASN A 298 7.66 -9.15 2.38
C ASN A 298 6.64 -9.24 3.53
N ALA A 299 6.48 -10.41 4.12
CA ALA A 299 5.62 -10.69 5.26
C ALA A 299 6.01 -9.92 6.52
N ARG A 300 7.26 -9.47 6.67
CA ARG A 300 7.73 -8.63 7.78
C ARG A 300 7.29 -7.18 7.67
N HIS A 301 6.49 -6.82 6.68
CA HIS A 301 6.11 -5.44 6.39
C HIS A 301 4.59 -5.26 6.45
N LYS A 302 4.11 -4.19 7.08
CA LYS A 302 2.69 -3.79 7.05
C LYS A 302 2.57 -2.29 6.78
N ALA A 303 1.50 -1.87 6.11
CA ALA A 303 1.15 -0.45 6.03
C ALA A 303 0.32 -0.07 7.25
N ILE A 304 0.54 1.13 7.74
CA ILE A 304 -0.37 1.81 8.66
C ILE A 304 -1.01 2.93 7.87
N VAL A 305 -2.33 3.03 7.94
CA VAL A 305 -3.09 4.05 7.24
C VAL A 305 -3.91 4.83 8.26
N VAL A 306 -3.83 6.16 8.22
CA VAL A 306 -4.62 7.03 9.09
C VAL A 306 -5.74 7.60 8.26
N VAL A 307 -6.98 7.35 8.67
CA VAL A 307 -8.16 7.89 8.00
C VAL A 307 -8.70 9.06 8.78
N ASP A 308 -9.18 10.06 8.03
CA ASP A 308 -9.75 11.28 8.55
C ASP A 308 -11.13 11.49 7.91
N ALA A 309 -12.07 12.06 8.65
CA ALA A 309 -13.45 12.24 8.20
C ALA A 309 -13.57 13.17 6.98
N GLY A 310 -12.60 14.06 6.76
CA GLY A 310 -12.48 14.88 5.55
C GLY A 310 -12.08 14.06 4.30
N PHE A 311 -11.66 12.81 4.49
CA PHE A 311 -11.20 11.90 3.45
C PHE A 311 -11.93 10.54 3.53
N GLU A 312 -13.26 10.57 3.40
CA GLU A 312 -14.20 9.44 3.65
C GLU A 312 -13.88 8.12 2.92
N HIS A 313 -13.05 8.12 1.89
CA HIS A 313 -12.73 6.91 1.13
C HIS A 313 -11.25 6.57 1.13
N HIS A 314 -10.42 7.39 1.78
CA HIS A 314 -8.98 7.32 1.61
C HIS A 314 -8.22 7.69 2.88
N PRO A 315 -7.12 6.99 3.14
CA PRO A 315 -6.27 7.40 4.23
C PRO A 315 -5.66 8.77 3.96
N ALA A 316 -5.80 9.67 4.92
CA ALA A 316 -5.17 10.99 4.92
C ALA A 316 -3.65 10.87 5.05
N PHE A 317 -3.20 9.89 5.83
CA PHE A 317 -1.78 9.58 6.02
C PHE A 317 -1.50 8.09 5.88
N ARG A 318 -0.26 7.76 5.58
CA ARG A 318 0.25 6.39 5.59
C ARG A 318 1.62 6.34 6.22
N SER A 319 1.97 5.18 6.73
CA SER A 319 3.34 4.83 7.02
C SER A 319 3.51 3.32 6.93
N HIS A 320 4.69 2.86 7.28
CA HIS A 320 5.11 1.49 7.20
C HIS A 320 5.62 1.04 8.56
N VAL A 321 5.26 -0.18 8.93
CA VAL A 321 5.85 -0.84 10.07
C VAL A 321 6.54 -2.11 9.61
N ARG A 322 7.79 -2.25 10.04
CA ARG A 322 8.68 -3.35 9.64
C ARG A 322 9.10 -4.12 10.87
N LEU A 323 9.09 -5.44 10.75
CA LEU A 323 9.75 -6.31 11.71
C LEU A 323 11.18 -6.55 11.22
N LEU A 324 12.13 -5.81 11.77
CA LEU A 324 13.55 -5.94 11.44
C LEU A 324 14.19 -7.01 12.31
N GLN A 325 15.26 -7.61 11.82
CA GLN A 325 16.11 -8.53 12.59
C GLN A 325 17.51 -7.93 12.58
N VAL A 326 18.09 -7.71 13.76
CA VAL A 326 19.45 -7.16 13.87
C VAL A 326 20.44 -8.23 13.41
N HIS A 327 21.32 -7.86 12.47
CA HIS A 327 22.33 -8.77 11.95
C HIS A 327 23.27 -9.22 13.07
N GLY A 328 23.55 -10.52 13.15
CA GLY A 328 24.40 -11.11 14.19
C GLY A 328 23.74 -11.30 15.57
N GLY A 329 22.51 -10.82 15.75
CA GLY A 329 21.71 -11.10 16.95
C GLY A 329 21.06 -12.49 16.91
N ASP A 330 20.63 -12.99 18.06
CA ASP A 330 19.87 -14.24 18.16
C ASP A 330 18.42 -14.07 17.65
N ALA A 331 17.60 -15.13 17.70
CA ALA A 331 16.20 -15.04 17.30
C ALA A 331 15.37 -14.02 18.10
N SER A 332 15.89 -13.51 19.23
CA SER A 332 15.24 -12.46 20.03
C SER A 332 15.60 -11.04 19.58
N SER A 333 16.52 -10.88 18.63
CA SER A 333 16.98 -9.57 18.10
C SER A 333 16.02 -8.91 17.10
N HIS A 334 14.73 -9.20 17.20
CA HIS A 334 13.73 -8.60 16.33
C HIS A 334 13.31 -7.24 16.89
N HIS A 335 13.09 -6.26 16.01
CA HIS A 335 12.62 -4.92 16.36
C HIS A 335 11.44 -4.54 15.48
N VAL A 336 10.43 -3.89 16.07
CA VAL A 336 9.41 -3.18 15.30
C VAL A 336 9.97 -1.81 14.94
N TYR A 337 10.30 -1.62 13.67
CA TYR A 337 10.69 -0.33 13.12
C TYR A 337 9.50 0.38 12.50
N LEU A 338 9.31 1.63 12.91
CA LEU A 338 8.21 2.48 12.55
C LEU A 338 8.73 3.63 11.67
N GLU A 339 8.25 3.68 10.43
CA GLU A 339 8.66 4.72 9.48
C GLU A 339 8.00 6.09 9.75
N PRO A 340 8.44 7.16 9.08
CA PRO A 340 7.78 8.46 9.15
C PRO A 340 6.34 8.42 8.62
N LEU A 341 5.45 9.20 9.24
CA LEU A 341 4.07 9.32 8.80
C LEU A 341 3.98 10.31 7.61
N ASN A 342 3.64 9.79 6.44
CA ASN A 342 3.57 10.52 5.18
C ASN A 342 2.12 10.90 4.84
N ALA A 343 1.90 12.12 4.37
CA ALA A 343 0.60 12.53 3.85
C ALA A 343 0.29 11.84 2.50
N CYS A 344 -0.97 11.46 2.29
CA CYS A 344 -1.45 10.92 1.01
C CYS A 344 -1.89 12.00 0.02
N PHE A 345 -1.99 13.24 0.48
CA PHE A 345 -2.51 14.39 -0.25
C PHE A 345 -1.57 15.59 -0.07
N SER A 346 -1.50 16.47 -1.07
CA SER A 346 -0.62 17.65 -0.96
C SER A 346 -1.12 18.59 0.15
N MET A 347 -0.18 19.18 0.89
CA MET A 347 -0.47 20.10 2.00
C MET A 347 -1.38 21.26 1.60
N ASN A 348 -1.32 21.72 0.35
CA ASN A 348 -2.19 22.77 -0.17
C ASN A 348 -3.66 22.33 -0.30
N SER A 349 -3.92 21.07 -0.66
CA SER A 349 -5.27 20.49 -0.58
C SER A 349 -5.71 20.21 0.87
N LEU A 350 -4.77 20.06 1.79
CA LEU A 350 -5.04 19.87 3.21
C LEU A 350 -5.42 21.19 3.91
N ALA A 351 -5.01 22.37 3.45
CA ALA A 351 -5.24 23.64 4.17
C ALA A 351 -6.71 23.97 4.55
N LYS A 352 -7.72 23.40 3.88
CA LYS A 352 -9.15 23.56 4.22
C LYS A 352 -9.72 22.44 5.11
N HIS A 353 -9.04 21.30 5.17
CA HIS A 353 -9.46 20.09 5.88
C HIS A 353 -8.26 19.46 6.59
N ALA A 354 -7.34 20.28 7.12
CA ALA A 354 -6.01 19.82 7.47
C ALA A 354 -6.20 18.79 8.58
N PRO A 355 -6.03 17.50 8.28
CA PRO A 355 -6.25 16.47 9.26
C PRO A 355 -5.25 16.76 10.36
N ASP A 356 -5.70 16.70 11.62
CA ASP A 356 -4.86 17.02 12.76
C ASP A 356 -3.65 16.08 12.75
N TYR A 357 -2.54 16.58 12.21
CA TYR A 357 -1.31 15.81 12.03
C TYR A 357 -0.81 15.32 13.39
N GLY A 358 -0.96 16.14 14.44
CA GLY A 358 -0.65 15.75 15.80
C GLY A 358 -1.49 14.57 16.26
N ALA A 359 -2.81 14.60 16.07
CA ALA A 359 -3.68 13.48 16.39
C ALA A 359 -3.38 12.22 15.56
N ALA A 360 -3.07 12.39 14.28
CA ALA A 360 -2.66 11.30 13.40
C ALA A 360 -1.36 10.65 13.88
N VAL A 361 -0.35 11.44 14.26
CA VAL A 361 0.90 10.92 14.81
C VAL A 361 0.69 10.26 16.19
N ARG A 362 -0.19 10.79 17.05
CA ARG A 362 -0.52 10.14 18.33
C ARG A 362 -1.18 8.77 18.13
N ALA A 363 -2.18 8.69 17.26
CA ALA A 363 -2.83 7.42 16.92
C ALA A 363 -1.82 6.44 16.29
N TYR A 364 -0.98 6.95 15.41
CA TYR A 364 0.10 6.19 14.79
C TYR A 364 1.09 5.61 15.81
N ALA A 365 1.56 6.44 16.74
CA ALA A 365 2.48 6.04 17.81
C ALA A 365 1.88 4.96 18.70
N ALA A 366 0.66 5.19 19.20
CA ALA A 366 -0.04 4.25 20.07
C ALA A 366 -0.20 2.86 19.43
N LEU A 367 -0.39 2.81 18.11
CA LEU A 367 -0.46 1.56 17.35
C LEU A 367 0.87 0.81 17.38
N ALA A 368 1.95 1.51 17.10
CA ALA A 368 3.29 0.93 17.05
C ALA A 368 3.75 0.43 18.43
N ILE A 369 3.41 1.16 19.49
CA ILE A 369 3.70 0.77 20.88
C ILE A 369 2.90 -0.49 21.25
N THR A 370 1.60 -0.51 20.93
CA THR A 370 0.75 -1.68 21.17
C THR A 370 1.26 -2.90 20.41
N LEU A 371 1.69 -2.70 19.17
CA LEU A 371 2.27 -3.73 18.31
C LEU A 371 3.56 -4.31 18.91
N ALA A 372 4.52 -3.45 19.26
CA ALA A 372 5.78 -3.85 19.88
C ALA A 372 5.55 -4.59 21.22
N ALA A 373 4.69 -4.05 22.08
CA ALA A 373 4.33 -4.67 23.36
C ALA A 373 3.71 -6.06 23.19
N LYS A 374 2.82 -6.25 22.20
CA LYS A 374 2.19 -7.54 21.90
C LYS A 374 3.14 -8.56 21.31
N LEU A 375 4.15 -8.11 20.57
CA LEU A 375 5.17 -8.97 19.99
C LEU A 375 6.31 -9.25 20.96
N HIS A 376 6.34 -8.58 22.12
CA HIS A 376 7.45 -8.65 23.07
C HIS A 376 8.81 -8.29 22.45
N VAL A 377 8.81 -7.33 21.52
CA VAL A 377 10.02 -6.84 20.84
C VAL A 377 10.18 -5.33 21.04
N PRO A 378 11.40 -4.78 20.98
CA PRO A 378 11.59 -3.34 21.05
C PRO A 378 10.93 -2.60 19.87
N LEU A 379 10.42 -1.40 20.16
CA LEU A 379 9.99 -0.40 19.20
C LEU A 379 11.15 0.53 18.85
N SER A 380 11.15 0.92 17.60
CA SER A 380 12.21 1.63 16.92
C SER A 380 11.59 2.62 15.94
N PHE A 381 12.11 3.85 15.85
CA PHE A 381 11.55 4.89 14.99
C PHE A 381 12.61 5.93 14.63
N GLU A 382 12.38 6.68 13.56
CA GLU A 382 13.25 7.79 13.16
C GLU A 382 13.35 8.86 14.27
N PRO A 383 14.53 9.46 14.52
CA PRO A 383 14.72 10.48 15.57
C PRO A 383 13.71 11.63 15.52
N GLY A 384 13.29 12.05 14.33
CA GLY A 384 12.30 13.11 14.13
C GLY A 384 10.93 12.81 14.74
N LEU A 385 10.58 11.53 14.94
CA LEU A 385 9.33 11.11 15.56
C LEU A 385 9.39 11.07 17.09
N ARG A 386 10.59 11.15 17.69
CA ARG A 386 10.80 10.92 19.13
C ARG A 386 9.96 11.84 20.00
N ALA A 387 10.01 13.15 19.76
CA ALA A 387 9.29 14.12 20.58
C ALA A 387 7.77 13.87 20.54
N VAL A 388 7.24 13.56 19.35
CA VAL A 388 5.80 13.36 19.15
C VAL A 388 5.32 12.03 19.74
N ILE A 389 6.11 10.96 19.62
CA ILE A 389 5.80 9.66 20.23
C ILE A 389 5.84 9.76 21.75
N LEU A 390 6.81 10.47 22.33
CA LEU A 390 6.90 10.66 23.78
C LEU A 390 5.73 11.50 24.32
N ASP A 391 5.34 12.56 23.61
CA ASP A 391 4.14 13.35 23.94
C ASP A 391 2.86 12.49 23.88
N ALA A 392 2.71 11.69 22.81
CA ALA A 392 1.59 10.76 22.65
C ALA A 392 1.50 9.78 23.83
N LEU A 393 2.63 9.16 24.17
CA LEU A 393 2.74 8.22 25.28
C LEU A 393 2.32 8.83 26.61
N GLN A 394 2.81 10.03 26.91
CA GLN A 394 2.45 10.74 28.13
C GLN A 394 0.96 11.09 28.17
N SER A 395 0.39 11.54 27.04
CA SER A 395 -1.02 11.91 26.94
C SER A 395 -1.99 10.73 27.14
N GLU A 396 -1.56 9.52 26.78
CA GLU A 396 -2.33 8.27 26.94
C GLU A 396 -2.06 7.58 28.28
N GLY A 397 -1.30 8.21 29.19
CA GLY A 397 -1.01 7.69 30.52
C GLY A 397 0.03 6.57 30.56
N PHE A 398 0.77 6.36 29.48
CA PHE A 398 1.93 5.47 29.52
C PHE A 398 3.03 6.13 30.34
N THR A 399 3.40 5.46 31.42
CA THR A 399 4.45 5.93 32.32
C THR A 399 5.84 5.53 31.80
N PRO A 400 6.90 6.33 32.07
CA PRO A 400 8.26 6.06 31.60
C PRO A 400 8.80 4.66 31.87
N HIS A 401 8.36 3.98 32.94
CA HIS A 401 8.79 2.63 33.29
C HIS A 401 8.21 1.54 32.38
N VAL A 402 7.04 1.76 31.77
CA VAL A 402 6.44 0.87 30.75
C VAL A 402 7.11 1.12 29.38
N ILE A 403 7.52 2.37 29.14
CA ILE A 403 8.08 2.82 27.86
C ILE A 403 9.55 2.41 27.71
N ARG A 404 10.35 2.52 28.79
CA ARG A 404 11.79 2.34 28.74
C ARG A 404 12.25 0.96 28.20
N PRO A 405 11.60 -0.17 28.56
CA PRO A 405 11.95 -1.47 27.98
C PRO A 405 11.55 -1.62 26.51
N LEU A 406 10.59 -0.80 26.04
CA LEU A 406 10.08 -0.86 24.67
C LEU A 406 10.86 0.04 23.70
N LEU A 407 11.74 0.92 24.17
CA LEU A 407 12.50 1.82 23.28
C LEU A 407 13.97 1.38 23.19
N SER A 408 14.37 0.77 22.08
CA SER A 408 15.80 0.50 21.79
C SER A 408 16.44 1.76 21.18
N ILE A 409 16.59 2.81 21.98
CA ILE A 409 17.14 4.10 21.52
C ILE A 409 18.60 3.93 21.03
N HIS A 410 19.35 3.00 21.63
CA HIS A 410 20.80 2.94 21.48
C HIS A 410 21.30 2.17 20.24
N GLU A 411 20.55 1.19 19.72
CA GLU A 411 21.01 0.34 18.60
C GLU A 411 20.68 0.90 17.22
N LEU A 412 19.67 1.78 17.12
CA LEU A 412 19.29 2.42 15.86
C LEU A 412 19.96 3.75 15.60
N GLU A 413 20.32 4.50 16.64
CA GLU A 413 21.23 5.63 16.47
C GLU A 413 22.51 5.15 15.78
N ARG A 414 23.00 3.93 16.10
CA ARG A 414 24.11 3.28 15.36
C ARG A 414 23.76 2.89 13.91
N LEU A 415 22.58 2.33 13.63
CA LEU A 415 22.17 1.91 12.28
C LEU A 415 21.83 3.07 11.32
N VAL A 416 21.20 4.13 11.83
CA VAL A 416 20.92 5.37 11.07
C VAL A 416 22.22 6.10 10.82
N PHE A 417 23.10 6.20 11.83
CA PHE A 417 24.45 6.72 11.65
C PHE A 417 25.22 5.93 10.60
N LEU A 418 25.18 4.58 10.63
CA LEU A 418 25.78 3.75 9.58
C LEU A 418 25.14 3.95 8.20
N HIS A 419 23.83 4.16 8.09
CA HIS A 419 23.17 4.36 6.78
C HIS A 419 23.49 5.74 6.17
N GLU A 420 23.53 6.80 7.00
CA GLU A 420 23.95 8.14 6.57
C GLU A 420 25.44 8.14 6.19
N GLN A 421 26.27 7.46 6.97
CA GLN A 421 27.71 7.33 6.75
C GLN A 421 28.03 6.47 5.51
N VAL A 422 27.30 5.37 5.26
CA VAL A 422 27.44 4.54 4.04
C VAL A 422 26.95 5.30 2.81
N SER A 423 25.91 6.13 2.94
CA SER A 423 25.45 7.00 1.85
C SER A 423 26.46 8.10 1.54
N GLN A 424 27.15 8.65 2.55
CA GLN A 424 28.26 9.58 2.38
C GLN A 424 29.54 8.91 1.86
N LEU A 425 29.85 7.69 2.31
CA LEU A 425 30.94 6.87 1.78
C LEU A 425 30.70 6.51 0.31
N LEU A 426 29.46 6.19 -0.07
CA LEU A 426 29.08 5.98 -1.46
C LEU A 426 29.20 7.27 -2.27
N LEU A 427 28.83 8.44 -1.72
CA LEU A 427 29.07 9.73 -2.38
C LEU A 427 30.56 10.02 -2.60
N VAL A 428 31.43 9.70 -1.63
CA VAL A 428 32.90 9.79 -1.78
C VAL A 428 33.42 8.77 -2.80
N TYR A 429 32.82 7.57 -2.86
CA TYR A 429 33.17 6.53 -3.84
C TYR A 429 32.66 6.84 -5.26
N PHE A 430 31.58 7.61 -5.39
CA PHE A 430 31.02 8.05 -6.68
C PHE A 430 31.65 9.35 -7.21
N ASP A 431 32.40 10.09 -6.38
CA ASP A 431 33.25 11.22 -6.82
C ASP A 431 34.54 10.74 -7.52
N VAL A 432 34.76 9.42 -7.62
CA VAL A 432 35.82 8.78 -8.42
C VAL A 432 35.62 8.96 -9.93
N ARG A 433 34.58 9.70 -10.37
CA ARG A 433 34.45 10.11 -11.77
C ARG A 433 35.56 11.05 -12.25
N ASP A 434 36.29 11.70 -11.35
CA ASP A 434 37.40 12.61 -11.70
C ASP A 434 38.80 11.96 -11.65
N GLY A 435 38.90 10.64 -11.40
CA GLY A 435 40.16 9.88 -11.57
C GLY A 435 41.26 10.11 -10.52
N ASP A 436 40.97 10.82 -9.42
CA ASP A 436 41.94 11.05 -8.33
C ASP A 436 41.70 10.06 -7.16
N GLU A 437 42.15 8.82 -7.37
CA GLU A 437 42.08 7.73 -6.37
C GLU A 437 42.81 8.10 -5.06
N GLU A 438 43.86 8.91 -5.14
CA GLU A 438 44.67 9.30 -3.99
C GLU A 438 43.93 10.30 -3.08
N ARG A 439 43.14 11.21 -3.67
CA ARG A 439 42.24 12.10 -2.90
C ARG A 439 41.10 11.34 -2.24
N ALA A 440 40.50 10.37 -2.92
CA ALA A 440 39.46 9.51 -2.34
C ALA A 440 40.00 8.70 -1.15
N LEU A 441 41.21 8.13 -1.28
CA LEU A 441 41.90 7.43 -0.18
C LEU A 441 42.21 8.36 1.00
N ARG A 442 42.70 9.58 0.74
CA ARG A 442 42.97 10.56 1.81
C ARG A 442 41.71 11.00 2.55
N LEU A 443 40.61 11.24 1.83
CA LEU A 443 39.33 11.58 2.45
C LEU A 443 38.76 10.41 3.25
N GLY A 444 38.86 9.18 2.73
CA GLY A 444 38.47 7.98 3.44
C GLY A 444 39.27 7.75 4.72
N VAL A 445 40.60 7.95 4.68
CA VAL A 445 41.49 7.83 5.86
C VAL A 445 41.19 8.93 6.89
N HIS A 446 41.07 10.19 6.47
CA HIS A 446 40.80 11.30 7.38
C HIS A 446 39.43 11.13 8.08
N PHE A 447 38.43 10.68 7.34
CA PHE A 447 37.10 10.37 7.88
C PHE A 447 37.14 9.21 8.88
N PHE A 448 37.94 8.17 8.59
CA PHE A 448 38.14 7.05 9.52
C PHE A 448 38.85 7.49 10.81
N GLU A 449 39.82 8.39 10.73
CA GLU A 449 40.52 8.95 11.89
C GLU A 449 39.59 9.82 12.76
N GLU A 450 38.73 10.64 12.17
CA GLU A 450 37.72 11.40 12.92
C GLU A 450 36.69 10.48 13.61
N LEU A 451 36.36 9.34 12.98
CA LEU A 451 35.46 8.34 13.55
C LEU A 451 36.07 7.68 14.79
N VAL A 452 37.34 7.30 14.70
CA VAL A 452 38.12 6.72 15.82
C VAL A 452 38.29 7.72 16.96
N ASP A 453 38.45 9.01 16.67
CA ASP A 453 38.60 10.04 17.71
C ASP A 453 37.26 10.43 18.37
N CYS A 454 36.13 10.33 17.66
CA CYS A 454 34.79 10.48 18.26
C CYS A 454 34.50 9.36 19.28
N GLU A 455 34.88 8.11 18.98
CA GLU A 455 34.71 6.99 19.93
C GLU A 455 35.63 7.08 21.15
N ARG A 456 36.81 7.71 21.03
CA ARG A 456 37.75 7.91 22.15
C ARG A 456 37.25 8.87 23.23
N HIS A 457 36.26 9.71 22.93
CA HIS A 457 35.76 10.73 23.85
C HIS A 457 34.51 10.29 24.65
N GLU A 458 33.99 9.07 24.43
CA GLU A 458 33.01 8.45 25.33
C GLU A 458 33.69 7.46 26.29
N PRO A 459 33.88 7.82 27.58
CA PRO A 459 34.54 6.94 28.53
C PRO A 459 33.58 5.83 28.97
N GLY A 460 33.72 4.61 28.44
CA GLY A 460 32.95 3.49 28.98
C GLY A 460 33.04 2.11 28.34
N HIS A 461 33.53 1.95 27.11
CA HIS A 461 33.45 0.65 26.44
C HIS A 461 34.77 0.25 25.78
N GLY A 462 35.56 -0.53 26.51
CA GLY A 462 36.67 -1.29 25.94
C GLY A 462 36.17 -2.57 25.27
N LEU A 463 36.66 -2.82 24.05
CA LEU A 463 37.23 -4.08 23.54
C LEU A 463 37.53 -3.85 22.03
N VAL A 464 38.79 -3.80 21.60
CA VAL A 464 39.73 -4.88 21.19
C VAL A 464 39.49 -5.41 19.77
N SER A 465 40.49 -5.05 18.94
CA SER A 465 40.96 -5.48 17.61
C SER A 465 40.02 -5.39 16.41
#